data_AF-A0A8D2AML5-F1
#
_entry.id   AF-A0A8D2AML5-F1
#
_cell.length_a   1.000
_cell.length_b   1.000
_cell.length_c   1.000
_cell.angle_alpha   90.00
_cell.angle_beta   90.00
_cell.angle_gamma   90.00
#
_symmetry.space_group_name_H-M   'P 1'
#
loop_
_entity.id
_entity.type
_entity.pdbx_description
1 polymer ?
#
loop_
_entity_poly.entity_id
_entity_poly.type
_entity_poly.pdbx_seq_one_letter_code
_entity_poly.pdbx_strand_id
1 'polypeptide(L)'
;MTAIAVQAQRLLGQRRPHRSFFESFIRTLIITCTALAVVLSSVSICDGHWLLAEDHLFGLWQFCTITNQSWPHCLRDLSQAHVPGLAVGVGLARSAGTMAVVAAIFGLELLMVSQVCEDIHSRRKWTIGSFLLLVSFILSSGGLLSFVILLRNRVTFTSFTLMFWCEFTASFLLFLNAISGLHINSITQTKNQPRKF
;
A
#
# COMPACT_ATOMS: atom_id res chain seq x y z
N MET A 1 -13.18 -42.54 -41.09
CA MET A 1 -13.57 -42.05 -39.73
C MET A 1 -12.34 -41.57 -38.95
N THR A 2 -11.47 -40.76 -39.54
CA THR A 2 -10.19 -40.33 -38.91
C THR A 2 -10.05 -38.81 -38.76
N ALA A 3 -10.99 -38.03 -39.32
CA ALA A 3 -10.97 -36.57 -39.21
C ALA A 3 -11.45 -36.04 -37.84
N ILE A 4 -12.25 -36.82 -37.11
CA ILE A 4 -12.86 -36.39 -35.82
C ILE A 4 -11.82 -36.42 -34.67
N ALA A 5 -10.86 -37.35 -34.72
CA ALA A 5 -9.84 -37.48 -33.67
C ALA A 5 -8.85 -36.28 -33.66
N VAL A 6 -8.53 -35.72 -34.83
CA VAL A 6 -7.60 -34.58 -34.94
C VAL A 6 -8.21 -33.28 -34.42
N GLN A 7 -9.54 -33.14 -34.52
CA GLN A 7 -10.26 -31.95 -34.06
C GLN A 7 -10.47 -31.96 -32.53
N ALA A 8 -10.59 -33.14 -31.91
CA ALA A 8 -10.67 -33.29 -30.45
C ALA A 8 -9.34 -32.93 -29.75
N GLN A 9 -8.20 -33.25 -30.36
CA GLN A 9 -6.88 -32.93 -29.79
C GLN A 9 -6.54 -31.43 -29.91
N ARG A 10 -7.10 -30.72 -30.91
CA ARG A 10 -7.03 -29.25 -31.00
C ARG A 10 -7.87 -28.53 -29.94
N LEU A 11 -8.90 -29.17 -29.38
CA LEU A 11 -9.74 -28.61 -28.32
C LEU A 11 -9.17 -28.85 -26.91
N LEU A 12 -8.50 -29.98 -26.68
CA LEU A 12 -7.80 -30.27 -25.42
C LEU A 12 -6.45 -29.55 -25.29
N GLY A 13 -5.86 -29.17 -26.43
CA GLY A 13 -4.75 -28.23 -26.49
C GLY A 13 -5.24 -26.78 -26.41
N GLN A 14 -6.11 -26.44 -25.44
CA GLN A 14 -6.39 -25.05 -25.09
C GLN A 14 -5.09 -24.45 -24.56
N ARG A 15 -4.28 -24.03 -25.53
CA ARG A 15 -2.98 -23.39 -25.46
C ARG A 15 -3.07 -22.41 -24.32
N ARG A 16 -2.51 -22.76 -23.15
CA ARG A 16 -2.24 -21.80 -22.08
C ARG A 16 -1.62 -20.61 -22.81
N PRO A 17 -2.23 -19.42 -22.80
CA PRO A 17 -1.58 -18.25 -23.35
C PRO A 17 -0.38 -18.04 -22.44
N HIS A 18 0.76 -18.62 -22.83
CA HIS A 18 1.98 -18.55 -22.05
C HIS A 18 2.28 -17.07 -21.90
N ARG A 19 2.06 -16.53 -20.68
CA ARG A 19 2.38 -15.14 -20.37
C ARG A 19 3.83 -14.93 -20.76
N SER A 20 4.13 -13.79 -21.38
CA SER A 20 5.52 -13.44 -21.65
C SER A 20 6.30 -13.50 -20.34
N PHE A 21 7.52 -14.03 -20.36
CA PHE A 21 8.42 -14.04 -19.20
C PHE A 21 8.49 -12.66 -18.53
N PHE A 22 8.54 -11.60 -19.35
CA PHE A 22 8.50 -10.22 -18.87
C PHE A 22 7.20 -9.85 -18.14
N GLU A 23 6.04 -10.32 -18.61
CA GLU A 23 4.78 -10.07 -17.92
C GLU A 23 4.75 -10.75 -16.54
N SER A 24 5.23 -12.00 -16.46
CA SER A 24 5.32 -12.71 -15.18
C SER A 24 6.32 -12.06 -14.24
N PHE A 25 7.48 -11.64 -14.76
CA PHE A 25 8.52 -10.96 -13.99
C PHE A 25 8.01 -9.65 -13.40
N ILE A 26 7.38 -8.79 -14.21
CA ILE A 26 6.86 -7.50 -13.74
C ILE A 26 5.73 -7.70 -12.72
N ARG A 27 4.81 -8.64 -12.95
CA ARG A 27 3.75 -8.94 -11.97
C ARG A 27 4.34 -9.42 -10.65
N THR A 28 5.37 -10.27 -10.68
CA THR A 28 6.08 -10.74 -9.47
C THR A 28 6.73 -9.57 -8.75
N LEU A 29 7.41 -8.68 -9.49
CA LEU A 29 8.04 -7.47 -8.95
C LEU A 29 7.01 -6.58 -8.23
N ILE A 30 5.83 -6.37 -8.83
CA ILE A 30 4.73 -5.61 -8.23
C ILE A 30 4.29 -6.25 -6.91
N ILE A 31 4.11 -7.58 -6.85
CA ILE A 31 3.73 -8.27 -5.61
C ILE A 31 4.81 -8.11 -4.55
N THR A 32 6.07 -8.37 -4.88
CA THR A 32 7.17 -8.26 -3.92
C THR A 32 7.33 -6.83 -3.41
N CYS A 33 7.21 -5.84 -4.30
CA CYS A 33 7.28 -4.43 -3.93
C CYS A 33 6.09 -4.01 -3.06
N THR A 34 4.89 -4.52 -3.37
CA THR A 34 3.69 -4.29 -2.55
C THR A 34 3.85 -4.91 -1.16
N ALA A 35 4.38 -6.13 -1.07
CA ALA A 35 4.65 -6.77 0.22
C ALA A 35 5.65 -5.96 1.06
N LEU A 36 6.74 -5.46 0.45
CA LEU A 36 7.68 -4.58 1.13
C LEU A 36 7.00 -3.29 1.62
N ALA A 37 6.15 -2.67 0.78
CA ALA A 37 5.41 -1.48 1.16
C ALA A 37 4.45 -1.73 2.34
N VAL A 38 3.75 -2.87 2.35
CA VAL A 38 2.87 -3.27 3.47
C VAL A 38 3.66 -3.43 4.75
N VAL A 39 4.83 -4.08 4.71
CA VAL A 39 5.68 -4.26 5.89
C VAL A 39 6.19 -2.92 6.40
N LEU A 40 6.71 -2.06 5.52
CA LEU A 40 7.19 -0.73 5.89
C LEU A 40 6.08 0.12 6.50
N SER A 41 4.88 0.10 5.92
CA SER A 41 3.74 0.86 6.42
C SER A 41 3.25 0.33 7.78
N SER A 42 3.19 -1.00 7.91
CA SER A 42 2.82 -1.64 9.18
C SER A 42 3.81 -1.29 10.30
N VAL A 43 5.12 -1.36 10.04
CA VAL A 43 6.14 -1.03 11.03
C VAL A 43 6.07 0.45 11.41
N SER A 44 5.92 1.35 10.44
CA SER A 44 5.82 2.78 10.71
C SER A 44 4.57 3.16 11.51
N ILE A 45 3.42 2.55 11.20
CA ILE A 45 2.18 2.78 11.93
C ILE A 45 2.23 2.13 13.32
N CYS A 46 2.84 0.96 13.47
CA CYS A 46 2.95 0.25 14.76
C CYS A 46 3.93 0.91 15.72
N ASP A 47 5.10 1.36 15.22
CA ASP A 47 6.05 2.12 16.05
C ASP A 47 5.48 3.51 16.36
N GLY A 48 4.83 4.13 15.38
CA GLY A 48 4.05 5.34 15.57
C GLY A 48 4.87 6.59 15.86
N HIS A 49 6.16 6.52 16.16
CA HIS A 49 7.02 7.67 16.44
C HIS A 49 7.33 8.45 15.17
N TRP A 50 6.51 9.45 14.83
CA TRP A 50 6.62 10.15 13.54
C TRP A 50 7.43 11.43 13.61
N LEU A 51 7.39 12.14 14.75
CA LEU A 51 8.09 13.40 14.92
C LEU A 51 8.89 13.42 16.23
N LEU A 52 10.15 13.85 16.13
CA LEU A 52 11.04 14.07 17.26
C LEU A 52 11.37 15.58 17.28
N ALA A 53 10.80 16.28 18.26
CA ALA A 53 11.07 17.70 18.47
C ALA A 53 11.72 17.88 19.84
N GLU A 54 13.03 18.15 19.83
CA GLU A 54 13.86 18.32 21.03
C GLU A 54 13.69 17.15 22.01
N ASP A 55 12.96 17.38 23.11
CA ASP A 55 12.70 16.45 24.23
C ASP A 55 11.31 15.79 24.16
N HIS A 56 10.59 15.91 23.04
CA HIS A 56 9.22 15.42 22.86
C HIS A 56 9.08 14.52 21.63
N LEU A 57 8.76 13.25 21.89
CA LEU A 57 8.39 12.26 20.87
C LEU A 57 6.88 12.31 20.65
N PHE A 58 6.49 12.85 19.50
CA PHE A 58 5.11 12.85 19.05
C PHE A 58 4.88 11.58 18.24
N GLY A 59 4.31 10.58 18.92
CA GLY A 59 3.86 9.36 18.30
C GLY A 59 2.40 9.43 17.85
N LEU A 60 2.06 8.63 16.85
CA LEU A 60 0.69 8.36 16.43
C LEU A 60 -0.10 7.80 17.60
N TRP A 61 0.47 6.93 18.45
CA TRP A 61 -0.22 6.23 19.55
C TRP A 61 0.04 6.80 20.94
N GLN A 62 1.29 7.19 21.24
CA GLN A 62 1.68 7.75 22.53
C GLN A 62 2.45 9.06 22.33
N PHE A 63 2.32 9.96 23.30
CA PHE A 63 3.15 11.16 23.42
C PHE A 63 4.14 10.94 24.55
N CYS A 64 5.45 10.98 24.28
CA CYS A 64 6.46 10.79 25.32
C CYS A 64 7.30 12.06 25.48
N THR A 65 7.40 12.54 26.72
CA THR A 65 8.34 13.60 27.09
C THR A 65 9.59 12.96 27.70
N ILE A 66 10.75 13.26 27.11
CA ILE A 66 12.06 12.83 27.59
C ILE A 66 12.62 13.96 28.44
N THR A 67 12.42 13.91 29.75
CA THR A 67 13.06 14.85 30.68
C THR A 67 14.39 14.28 31.15
N ASN A 68 15.49 15.03 31.01
CA ASN A 68 16.89 14.64 31.28
C ASN A 68 17.22 14.03 32.66
N GLN A 69 16.26 13.89 33.58
CA GLN A 69 16.51 13.44 34.96
C GLN A 69 15.55 12.32 35.46
N SER A 70 14.64 11.81 34.63
CA SER A 70 13.71 10.74 35.04
C SER A 70 13.26 9.88 33.85
N TRP A 71 12.72 8.70 34.16
CA TRP A 71 12.12 7.77 33.18
C TRP A 71 11.16 8.51 32.22
N PRO A 72 11.13 8.15 30.93
CA PRO A 72 10.31 8.84 29.93
C PRO A 72 8.83 8.83 30.34
N HIS A 73 8.24 10.02 30.49
CA HIS A 73 6.84 10.17 30.83
C HIS A 73 6.02 10.04 29.54
N CYS A 74 5.61 8.81 29.22
CA CYS A 74 4.72 8.53 28.11
C CYS A 74 3.25 8.72 28.52
N LEU A 75 2.66 9.83 28.07
CA LEU A 75 1.25 10.10 28.21
C LEU A 75 0.50 9.57 26.99
N ARG A 76 -0.58 8.81 27.25
CA ARG A 76 -1.46 8.25 26.21
C ARG A 76 -2.53 9.25 25.76
N ASP A 77 -2.66 10.37 26.47
CA ASP A 77 -3.70 11.37 26.28
C ASP A 77 -3.18 12.61 25.54
N LEU A 78 -3.36 12.62 24.22
CA LEU A 78 -2.94 13.74 23.34
C LEU A 78 -3.75 15.02 23.57
N SER A 79 -4.87 14.96 24.30
CA SER A 79 -5.65 16.13 24.70
C SER A 79 -4.87 17.09 25.60
N GLN A 80 -3.87 16.57 26.30
CA GLN A 80 -3.05 17.33 27.24
C GLN A 80 -1.93 18.13 26.57
N ALA A 81 -1.65 17.88 25.29
CA ALA A 81 -0.61 18.58 24.51
C ALA A 81 -0.99 20.03 24.13
N HIS A 82 -2.15 20.54 24.54
CA HIS A 82 -2.57 21.95 24.35
C HIS A 82 -2.56 22.45 22.87
N VAL A 83 -2.60 21.55 21.89
CA VAL A 83 -2.73 21.90 20.47
C VAL A 83 -4.18 21.70 20.02
N PRO A 84 -4.92 22.78 19.67
CA PRO A 84 -6.29 22.66 19.21
C PRO A 84 -6.35 21.84 17.92
N GLY A 85 -7.18 20.80 17.90
CA GLY A 85 -7.37 19.93 16.73
C GLY A 85 -6.39 18.75 16.61
N LEU A 86 -5.36 18.65 17.46
CA LEU A 86 -4.39 17.54 17.44
C LEU A 86 -5.06 16.20 17.79
N ALA A 87 -5.96 16.18 18.78
CA ALA A 87 -6.67 14.95 19.16
C ALA A 87 -7.54 14.39 18.02
N VAL A 88 -8.27 15.27 17.30
CA VAL A 88 -9.12 14.87 16.17
C VAL A 88 -8.27 14.48 14.96
N GLY A 89 -7.23 15.26 14.66
CA GLY A 89 -6.31 15.00 13.55
C GLY A 89 -5.53 13.70 13.71
N VAL A 90 -5.04 13.41 14.92
CA VAL A 90 -4.36 12.14 15.21
C VAL A 90 -5.34 10.98 15.23
N GLY A 91 -6.56 11.16 15.75
CA GLY A 91 -7.62 10.16 15.65
C GLY A 91 -7.93 9.78 14.20
N LEU A 92 -8.08 10.78 13.32
CA LEU A 92 -8.27 10.57 11.89
C LEU A 92 -7.06 9.89 11.25
N ALA A 93 -5.84 10.33 11.55
CA ALA A 93 -4.62 9.72 11.02
C ALA A 93 -4.46 8.25 11.46
N ARG A 94 -4.80 7.90 12.71
CA ARG A 94 -4.83 6.51 13.19
C ARG A 94 -5.84 5.67 12.40
N SER A 95 -7.08 6.14 12.28
CA SER A 95 -8.10 5.41 11.55
C SER A 95 -7.75 5.25 10.06
N ALA A 96 -7.22 6.31 9.43
CA ALA A 96 -6.81 6.28 8.04
C ALA A 96 -5.62 5.34 7.82
N GLY A 97 -4.59 5.40 8.68
CA GLY A 97 -3.42 4.52 8.61
C GLY A 97 -3.78 3.04 8.80
N THR A 98 -4.57 2.72 9.83
CA THR A 98 -5.03 1.32 10.05
C THR A 98 -5.86 0.79 8.88
N MET A 99 -6.80 1.59 8.37
CA MET A 99 -7.59 1.23 7.18
C MET A 99 -6.74 1.11 5.92
N ALA A 100 -5.69 1.93 5.78
CA ALA A 100 -4.74 1.82 4.68
C ALA A 100 -4.02 0.46 4.72
N VAL A 101 -3.45 0.07 5.86
CA VAL A 101 -2.77 -1.22 6.02
C VAL A 101 -3.70 -2.38 5.70
N VAL A 102 -4.93 -2.35 6.22
CA VAL A 102 -5.92 -3.40 5.94
C VAL A 102 -6.25 -3.47 4.45
N ALA A 103 -6.50 -2.32 3.80
CA ALA A 103 -6.75 -2.25 2.36
C ALA A 103 -5.56 -2.76 1.54
N ALA A 104 -4.33 -2.44 1.96
CA ALA A 104 -3.11 -2.90 1.30
C ALA A 104 -2.92 -4.42 1.42
N ILE A 105 -3.20 -5.00 2.60
CA ILE A 105 -3.16 -6.46 2.81
C ILE A 105 -4.17 -7.15 1.90
N PHE A 106 -5.44 -6.71 1.89
CA PHE A 106 -6.44 -7.27 0.98
C PHE A 106 -6.06 -7.09 -0.50
N GLY A 107 -5.46 -5.95 -0.85
CA GLY A 107 -4.92 -5.71 -2.19
C GLY A 107 -3.84 -6.71 -2.57
N LEU A 108 -2.88 -6.95 -1.67
CA LEU A 108 -1.79 -7.91 -1.85
C LEU A 108 -2.30 -9.35 -2.02
N GLU A 109 -3.24 -9.78 -1.17
CA GLU A 109 -3.86 -11.11 -1.24
C GLU A 109 -4.54 -11.33 -2.61
N LEU A 110 -5.29 -10.34 -3.11
CA LEU A 110 -5.92 -10.42 -4.42
C LEU A 110 -4.90 -10.45 -5.57
N LEU A 111 -3.78 -9.74 -5.45
CA LEU A 111 -2.68 -9.81 -6.41
C LEU A 111 -2.02 -11.19 -6.39
N MET A 112 -1.78 -11.79 -5.23
CA MET A 112 -1.22 -13.14 -5.10
C MET A 112 -2.16 -14.19 -5.68
N VAL A 113 -3.44 -14.18 -5.29
CA VAL A 113 -4.44 -15.14 -5.78
C VAL A 113 -4.65 -15.02 -7.29
N SER A 114 -4.53 -13.82 -7.86
CA SER A 114 -4.65 -13.62 -9.31
C SER A 114 -3.42 -14.08 -10.12
N GLN A 115 -2.27 -14.29 -9.48
CA GLN A 115 -1.14 -14.99 -10.11
C GLN A 115 -1.25 -16.50 -9.99
N VAL A 116 -1.67 -17.02 -8.83
CA VAL A 116 -1.71 -18.47 -8.55
C VAL A 116 -2.89 -19.16 -9.26
N CYS A 117 -4.07 -18.53 -9.29
CA CYS A 117 -5.25 -19.07 -9.98
C CYS A 117 -5.42 -18.39 -11.34
N GLU A 118 -4.99 -19.07 -12.41
CA GLU A 118 -5.05 -18.59 -13.79
C GLU A 118 -6.46 -18.73 -14.42
N ASP A 119 -7.49 -18.21 -13.74
CA ASP A 119 -8.88 -18.26 -14.17
C ASP A 119 -9.29 -17.07 -15.06
N ILE A 120 -10.44 -17.17 -15.73
CA ILE A 120 -11.11 -16.04 -16.43
C ILE A 120 -11.30 -14.82 -15.50
N HIS A 121 -11.51 -15.07 -14.21
CA HIS A 121 -11.68 -14.05 -13.17
C HIS A 121 -10.35 -13.49 -12.62
N SER A 122 -9.20 -14.07 -12.96
CA SER A 122 -7.87 -13.64 -12.47
C SER A 122 -7.59 -12.16 -12.79
N ARG A 123 -7.99 -11.70 -13.99
CA ARG A 123 -7.85 -10.30 -14.40
C ARG A 123 -8.70 -9.35 -13.55
N ARG A 124 -9.94 -9.72 -13.25
CA ARG A 124 -10.82 -8.89 -12.42
C ARG A 124 -10.27 -8.80 -10.99
N LYS A 125 -9.77 -9.92 -10.44
CA LYS A 125 -9.10 -9.94 -9.13
C LYS A 125 -7.86 -9.03 -9.11
N TRP A 126 -7.03 -9.06 -10.16
CA TRP A 126 -5.86 -8.19 -10.31
C TRP A 126 -6.23 -6.69 -10.36
N THR A 127 -7.28 -6.32 -11.11
CA THR A 127 -7.77 -4.93 -11.15
C THR A 127 -8.30 -4.49 -9.80
N ILE A 128 -9.10 -5.32 -9.12
CA ILE A 128 -9.65 -5.00 -7.80
C ILE A 128 -8.51 -4.85 -6.79
N GLY A 129 -7.52 -5.74 -6.80
CA GLY A 129 -6.33 -5.64 -5.96
C GLY A 129 -5.57 -4.33 -6.20
N SER A 130 -5.33 -3.98 -7.47
CA SER A 130 -4.67 -2.71 -7.83
C SER A 130 -5.47 -1.48 -7.38
N PHE A 131 -6.81 -1.54 -7.44
CA PHE A 131 -7.67 -0.46 -6.95
C PHE A 131 -7.62 -0.32 -5.42
N LEU A 132 -7.57 -1.44 -4.69
CA LEU A 132 -7.38 -1.42 -3.23
C LEU A 132 -6.04 -0.82 -2.83
N LEU A 133 -4.97 -1.08 -3.58
CA LEU A 133 -3.68 -0.41 -3.35
C LEU A 133 -3.78 1.11 -3.57
N LEU A 134 -4.55 1.56 -4.56
CA LEU A 134 -4.77 2.99 -4.79
C LEU A 134 -5.57 3.64 -3.65
N VAL A 135 -6.60 2.96 -3.15
CA VAL A 135 -7.36 3.39 -1.96
C VAL A 135 -6.45 3.46 -0.74
N SER A 136 -5.60 2.45 -0.54
CA SER A 136 -4.59 2.45 0.53
C SER A 136 -3.64 3.65 0.41
N PHE A 137 -3.17 3.97 -0.79
CA PHE A 137 -2.34 5.16 -1.02
C PHE A 137 -3.06 6.46 -0.63
N ILE A 138 -4.33 6.62 -1.02
CA ILE A 138 -5.13 7.82 -0.66
C ILE A 138 -5.27 7.94 0.85
N LEU A 139 -5.52 6.82 1.55
CA LEU A 139 -5.63 6.79 3.00
C LEU A 139 -4.30 7.11 3.71
N SER A 140 -3.19 6.48 3.31
CA SER A 140 -1.86 6.74 3.88
C SER A 140 -1.38 8.17 3.58
N SER A 141 -1.51 8.64 2.35
CA SER A 141 -1.14 10.01 1.98
C SER A 141 -2.02 11.05 2.68
N GLY A 142 -3.32 10.80 2.85
CA GLY A 142 -4.22 11.64 3.63
C GLY A 142 -3.81 11.72 5.10
N GLY A 143 -3.43 10.59 5.72
CA GLY A 143 -2.90 10.56 7.09
C GLY A 143 -1.61 11.36 7.25
N LEU A 144 -0.65 11.17 6.33
CA LEU A 144 0.61 11.92 6.31
C LEU A 144 0.39 13.43 6.10
N LEU A 145 -0.43 13.81 5.12
CA LEU A 145 -0.74 15.21 4.81
C LEU A 145 -1.43 15.89 5.99
N SER A 146 -2.40 15.22 6.63
CA SER A 146 -3.07 15.75 7.82
C SER A 146 -2.05 16.02 8.94
N PHE A 147 -1.14 15.08 9.19
CA PHE A 147 -0.09 15.22 10.18
C PHE A 147 0.87 16.39 9.87
N VAL A 148 1.31 16.51 8.61
CA VAL A 148 2.18 17.61 8.16
C VAL A 148 1.47 18.96 8.26
N ILE A 149 0.19 19.06 7.89
CA ILE A 149 -0.57 20.31 7.97
C ILE A 149 -0.73 20.78 9.42
N LEU A 150 -1.03 19.87 10.35
CA LEU A 150 -1.19 20.20 11.78
C LEU A 150 0.12 20.70 12.40
N LEU A 151 1.25 20.17 11.95
CA LEU A 151 2.57 20.48 12.49
C LEU A 151 3.34 21.52 11.64
N ARG A 152 2.74 22.02 10.56
CA ARG A 152 3.35 22.97 9.61
C ARG A 152 3.93 24.21 10.26
N ASN A 153 3.29 24.71 11.32
CA ASN A 153 3.72 25.93 12.01
C ASN A 153 4.76 25.68 13.12
N ARG A 154 5.13 24.42 13.38
CA ARG A 154 5.99 24.02 14.51
C ARG A 154 7.22 23.18 14.11
N VAL A 155 7.38 22.84 12.84
CA VAL A 155 8.34 21.80 12.41
C VAL A 155 9.36 22.32 11.41
N THR A 156 10.63 22.04 11.69
CA THR A 156 11.73 22.05 10.72
C THR A 156 11.87 20.68 10.07
N PHE A 157 12.24 20.60 8.78
CA PHE A 157 12.34 19.33 8.03
C PHE A 157 13.24 18.27 8.69
N THR A 158 14.14 18.67 9.58
CA THR A 158 15.04 17.79 10.34
C THR A 158 14.40 17.09 11.54
N SER A 159 13.20 17.47 11.96
CA SER A 159 12.47 16.85 13.08
C SER A 159 11.65 15.61 12.68
N PHE A 160 11.56 15.28 11.38
CA PHE A 160 10.89 14.08 10.91
C PHE A 160 11.76 12.85 11.16
N THR A 161 11.18 11.84 11.80
CA THR A 161 11.85 10.57 12.12
C THR A 161 11.98 9.68 10.89
N LEU A 162 12.80 8.63 11.02
CA LEU A 162 12.91 7.56 10.00
C LEU A 162 11.55 6.94 9.68
N MET A 163 10.67 6.76 10.68
CA MET A 163 9.36 6.14 10.46
C MET A 163 8.45 6.98 9.57
N PHE A 164 8.51 8.31 9.68
CA PHE A 164 7.79 9.20 8.76
C PHE A 164 8.27 9.00 7.31
N TRP A 165 9.58 8.93 7.09
CA TRP A 165 10.15 8.68 5.77
C TRP A 165 9.84 7.27 5.25
N CYS A 166 9.76 6.27 6.13
CA CYS A 166 9.33 4.92 5.77
C CYS A 166 7.87 4.90 5.31
N GLU A 167 6.94 5.56 6.03
CA GLU A 167 5.53 5.62 5.63
C GLU A 167 5.35 6.43 4.33
N PHE A 168 6.08 7.54 4.17
CA PHE A 168 6.09 8.30 2.92
C PHE A 168 6.55 7.42 1.74
N THR A 169 7.64 6.68 1.93
CA THR A 169 8.17 5.76 0.92
C THR A 169 7.19 4.63 0.64
N ALA A 170 6.59 4.02 1.66
CA ALA A 170 5.60 2.96 1.52
C ALA A 170 4.37 3.44 0.74
N SER A 171 3.84 4.62 1.07
CA SER A 171 2.74 5.26 0.35
C SER A 171 3.07 5.45 -1.14
N PHE A 172 4.27 5.96 -1.44
CA PHE A 172 4.72 6.13 -2.81
C PHE A 172 4.85 4.80 -3.57
N LEU A 173 5.38 3.75 -2.92
CA LEU A 173 5.45 2.41 -3.49
C LEU A 173 4.05 1.83 -3.77
N LEU A 174 3.09 2.01 -2.86
CA LEU A 174 1.70 1.60 -3.06
C LEU A 174 1.10 2.27 -4.31
N PHE A 175 1.35 3.57 -4.50
CA PHE A 175 0.91 4.30 -5.70
C PHE A 175 1.54 3.74 -6.99
N LEU A 176 2.87 3.58 -7.01
CA LEU A 176 3.57 3.06 -8.19
C LEU A 176 3.11 1.65 -8.55
N ASN A 177 2.93 0.79 -7.54
CA ASN A 177 2.47 -0.59 -7.73
C ASN A 177 1.02 -0.64 -8.21
N ALA A 178 0.14 0.22 -7.69
CA ALA A 178 -1.26 0.33 -8.12
C ALA A 178 -1.37 0.73 -9.60
N ILE A 179 -0.67 1.81 -10.00
CA ILE A 179 -0.68 2.30 -11.39
C ILE A 179 -0.03 1.29 -12.33
N SER A 180 1.09 0.69 -11.94
CA SER A 180 1.76 -0.36 -12.72
C SER A 180 0.85 -1.57 -12.91
N GLY A 181 0.12 -1.99 -11.87
CA GLY A 181 -0.86 -3.07 -11.93
C GLY A 181 -2.00 -2.79 -12.90
N LEU A 182 -2.56 -1.57 -12.87
CA LEU A 182 -3.60 -1.12 -13.80
C LEU A 182 -3.11 -1.04 -15.25
N HIS A 183 -1.90 -0.52 -15.46
CA HIS A 183 -1.30 -0.34 -16.78
C HIS A 183 -0.98 -1.68 -17.47
N ILE A 184 -0.45 -2.66 -16.74
CA ILE A 184 -0.21 -4.01 -17.31
C ILE A 184 -1.52 -4.68 -17.71
N ASN A 185 -2.57 -4.47 -16.92
CA ASN A 185 -3.89 -5.00 -17.23
C ASN A 185 -4.49 -4.34 -18.48
N SER A 186 -4.30 -3.03 -18.69
CA SER A 186 -4.79 -2.34 -19.90
C SER A 186 -4.06 -2.82 -21.15
N ILE A 187 -2.73 -2.96 -21.11
CA ILE A 187 -1.93 -3.48 -22.24
C ILE A 187 -2.36 -4.91 -22.61
N THR A 188 -2.58 -5.76 -21.61
CA THR A 188 -3.06 -7.13 -21.87
C THR A 188 -4.49 -7.19 -22.38
N GLN A 189 -5.35 -6.21 -22.06
CA GLN A 189 -6.67 -6.08 -22.69
C GLN A 189 -6.55 -5.74 -24.18
N THR A 190 -5.68 -4.79 -24.55
CA THR A 190 -5.50 -4.37 -25.95
C THR A 190 -4.93 -5.50 -26.80
N LYS A 191 -4.01 -6.30 -26.25
CA LYS A 191 -3.40 -7.44 -26.93
C LYS A 191 -4.37 -8.60 -27.18
N ASN A 192 -5.40 -8.73 -26.33
CA ASN A 192 -6.40 -9.81 -26.42
C ASN A 192 -7.64 -9.43 -27.24
N GLN A 193 -7.82 -8.17 -27.64
CA GLN A 193 -8.81 -7.88 -28.66
C GLN A 193 -8.29 -8.38 -30.01
N PRO A 194 -9.02 -9.28 -30.71
CA PRO A 194 -8.63 -9.64 -32.06
C PRO A 194 -8.65 -8.37 -32.89
N ARG A 195 -7.49 -7.98 -33.45
CA ARG A 195 -7.43 -7.01 -34.53
C ARG A 195 -8.40 -7.51 -35.61
N LYS A 196 -9.58 -6.91 -35.67
CA LYS A 196 -10.47 -7.04 -36.82
C LYS A 196 -9.77 -6.31 -37.97
N PHE A 197 -9.03 -7.07 -38.76
CA PHE A 197 -8.70 -6.74 -40.14
C PHE A 197 -9.49 -7.69 -41.03
#